data_AF-A0A6I3M2V7-F1
#
_entry.id   AF-A0A6I3M2V7-F1
#
_cell.length_a   1.000
_cell.length_b   1.000
_cell.length_c   1.000
_cell.angle_alpha   90.00
_cell.angle_beta   90.00
_cell.angle_gamma   90.00
#
_symmetry.space_group_name_H-M   'P 1'
#
loop_
_entity.id
_entity.type
_entity.pdbx_description
1 polymer ?
#
loop_
_entity_poly.entity_id
_entity_poly.type
_entity_poly.pdbx_seq_one_letter_code
_entity_poly.pdbx_strand_id
1 'polypeptide(L)'
;MSRFTSVKVDAETHRLIGDLAHVLGRSRGVVVRDAVNAFAVWREALLDEGAVDREQRLALANARHHALLASGELEISAAEQADRSRIGVSRMSESTFRRLTVAERLELRRTELEAAFGELGARNPRLVDPRELGRDPTSTVLTVELDDPDRFALGALLIAALEHLDALVDIVATNARSSWFARLPSSAGDRPGTHPPG
;
A
#
# COMPACT_ATOMS: atom_id res chain seq x y z
N MET A 1 -17.79 22.53 27.74
CA MET A 1 -19.21 22.95 27.88
C MET A 1 -20.08 21.82 27.36
N SER A 2 -20.86 21.16 28.23
CA SER A 2 -21.76 20.06 27.83
C SER A 2 -22.91 20.62 26.99
N ARG A 3 -23.09 20.14 25.76
CA ARG A 3 -24.26 20.48 24.93
C ARG A 3 -25.46 19.68 25.45
N PHE A 4 -26.40 20.36 26.09
CA PHE A 4 -27.70 19.77 26.42
C PHE A 4 -28.57 19.73 25.16
N THR A 5 -28.80 18.53 24.63
CA THR A 5 -29.76 18.31 23.55
C THR A 5 -31.13 18.09 24.17
N SER A 6 -32.07 19.02 23.95
CA SER A 6 -33.45 18.84 24.41
C SER A 6 -34.18 17.84 23.50
N VAL A 7 -34.63 16.72 24.07
CA VAL A 7 -35.45 15.73 23.35
C VAL A 7 -36.91 16.12 23.48
N LYS A 8 -37.60 16.30 22.35
CA LYS A 8 -39.06 16.48 22.34
C LYS A 8 -39.73 15.11 22.49
N VAL A 9 -40.59 15.00 23.48
CA VAL A 9 -41.44 13.83 23.72
C VAL A 9 -42.82 14.15 23.15
N ASP A 10 -43.46 13.18 22.49
CA ASP A 10 -44.82 13.34 22.01
C ASP A 10 -45.82 13.42 23.18
N ALA A 11 -47.03 13.90 22.89
CA ALA A 11 -48.03 14.18 23.91
C ALA A 11 -48.54 12.92 24.64
N GLU A 12 -48.54 11.77 23.97
CA GLU A 12 -49.01 10.51 24.54
C GLU A 12 -47.96 9.94 25.51
N THR A 13 -46.71 9.88 25.09
CA THR A 13 -45.59 9.47 25.95
C THR A 13 -45.47 10.40 27.17
N HIS A 14 -45.69 11.70 27.00
CA HIS A 14 -45.67 12.66 28.11
C HIS A 14 -46.80 12.41 29.11
N ARG A 15 -48.00 12.00 28.66
CA ARG A 15 -49.10 11.59 29.55
C ARG A 15 -48.73 10.30 30.30
N LEU A 16 -48.23 9.29 29.62
CA LEU A 16 -47.82 8.01 30.22
C LEU A 16 -46.76 8.21 31.32
N ILE A 17 -45.75 9.06 31.07
CA ILE A 17 -44.76 9.43 32.10
C ILE A 17 -45.43 10.10 33.30
N GLY A 18 -46.44 10.94 33.06
CA GLY A 18 -47.21 11.60 34.10
C GLY A 18 -48.01 10.62 34.96
N ASP A 19 -48.71 9.69 34.34
CA ASP A 19 -49.52 8.68 35.01
C ASP A 19 -48.64 7.73 35.83
N LEU A 20 -47.51 7.28 35.24
CA LEU A 20 -46.54 6.45 35.93
C LEU A 20 -45.90 7.17 37.13
N ALA A 21 -45.56 8.45 36.97
CA ALA A 21 -45.06 9.28 38.06
C ALA A 21 -46.08 9.41 39.20
N HIS A 22 -47.37 9.57 38.86
CA HIS A 22 -48.45 9.63 39.84
C HIS A 22 -48.61 8.31 40.59
N VAL A 23 -48.67 7.17 39.88
CA VAL A 23 -48.80 5.84 40.49
C VAL A 23 -47.62 5.52 41.41
N LEU A 24 -46.40 5.89 41.02
CA LEU A 24 -45.19 5.63 41.80
C LEU A 24 -44.96 6.64 42.93
N GLY A 25 -45.76 7.71 43.02
CA GLY A 25 -45.54 8.80 43.98
C GLY A 25 -44.21 9.54 43.78
N ARG A 26 -43.69 9.57 42.54
CA ARG A 26 -42.38 10.16 42.19
C ARG A 26 -42.55 11.32 41.22
N SER A 27 -41.49 12.12 41.05
CA SER A 27 -41.48 13.16 40.01
C SER A 27 -41.26 12.55 38.62
N ARG A 28 -41.82 13.18 37.58
CA ARG A 28 -41.62 12.79 36.18
C ARG A 28 -40.14 12.71 35.80
N GLY A 29 -39.33 13.64 36.28
CA GLY A 29 -37.89 13.66 36.02
C GLY A 29 -37.15 12.45 36.57
N VAL A 30 -37.59 11.93 37.73
CA VAL A 30 -37.03 10.70 38.31
C VAL A 30 -37.43 9.48 37.47
N VAL A 31 -38.71 9.39 37.07
CA VAL A 31 -39.20 8.31 36.21
C VAL A 31 -38.44 8.25 34.88
N VAL A 32 -38.25 9.40 34.22
CA VAL A 32 -37.50 9.47 32.96
C VAL A 32 -36.04 9.08 33.18
N ARG A 33 -35.40 9.54 34.27
CA ARG A 33 -34.01 9.17 34.58
C ARG A 33 -33.86 7.67 34.79
N ASP A 34 -34.76 7.06 35.56
CA ASP A 34 -34.73 5.62 35.84
C ASP A 34 -34.95 4.81 34.55
N ALA A 35 -35.88 5.24 33.70
CA ALA A 35 -36.12 4.61 32.40
C ALA A 35 -34.92 4.72 31.45
N VAL A 36 -34.27 5.88 31.38
CA VAL A 36 -33.06 6.07 30.55
C VAL A 36 -31.92 5.21 31.07
N ASN A 37 -31.73 5.12 32.38
CA ASN A 37 -30.71 4.24 32.96
C ASN A 37 -31.00 2.76 32.67
N ALA A 38 -32.25 2.31 32.83
CA ALA A 38 -32.65 0.95 32.50
C ALA A 38 -32.44 0.64 31.01
N PHE A 39 -32.76 1.59 30.13
CA PHE A 39 -32.51 1.46 28.69
C PHE A 39 -31.02 1.38 28.36
N ALA A 40 -30.18 2.19 29.02
CA ALA A 40 -28.74 2.15 28.82
C ALA A 40 -28.15 0.78 29.20
N VAL A 41 -28.54 0.25 30.36
CA VAL A 41 -28.12 -1.08 30.83
C VAL A 41 -28.59 -2.19 29.88
N TRP A 42 -29.85 -2.15 29.45
CA TRP A 42 -30.38 -3.10 28.48
C TRP A 42 -29.63 -3.06 27.14
N ARG A 43 -29.30 -1.85 26.67
CA ARG A 43 -28.58 -1.66 25.42
C ARG A 43 -27.13 -2.14 25.50
N GLU A 44 -26.47 -1.96 26.63
CA GLU A 44 -25.13 -2.49 26.89
C GLU A 44 -25.14 -4.03 26.85
N ALA A 45 -26.08 -4.65 27.56
CA ALA A 45 -26.24 -6.11 27.54
C ALA A 45 -26.47 -6.67 26.12
N LEU A 46 -27.30 -6.01 25.31
CA LEU A 46 -27.57 -6.42 23.93
C LEU A 46 -26.34 -6.26 23.01
N LEU A 47 -25.50 -5.26 23.27
CA LEU A 47 -24.23 -5.09 22.55
C LEU A 47 -23.21 -6.17 22.95
N ASP A 48 -23.15 -6.51 24.23
CA ASP A 48 -22.29 -7.58 24.74
C ASP A 48 -22.71 -8.95 24.19
N GLU A 49 -24.02 -9.26 24.17
CA GLU A 49 -24.55 -10.45 23.51
C GLU A 49 -24.16 -10.50 22.03
N GLY A 50 -24.31 -9.39 21.31
CA GLY A 50 -23.88 -9.30 19.91
C GLY A 50 -22.37 -9.46 19.71
N ALA A 51 -21.55 -9.04 20.68
CA ALA A 51 -20.12 -9.23 20.67
C ALA A 51 -19.74 -10.70 20.89
N VAL A 52 -20.38 -11.38 21.85
CA VAL A 52 -20.21 -12.81 22.11
C VAL A 52 -20.60 -13.65 20.89
N ASP A 53 -21.74 -13.37 20.27
CA ASP A 53 -22.18 -14.05 19.04
C ASP A 53 -21.22 -13.85 17.88
N ARG A 54 -20.61 -12.66 17.78
CA ARG A 54 -19.59 -12.38 16.77
C ARG A 54 -18.31 -13.16 17.06
N GLU A 55 -17.85 -13.18 18.30
CA GLU A 55 -16.65 -13.90 18.72
C GLU A 55 -16.82 -15.40 18.51
N GLN A 56 -17.98 -15.96 18.84
CA GLN A 56 -18.28 -17.38 18.63
C GLN A 56 -18.29 -17.74 17.14
N ARG A 57 -18.82 -16.87 16.27
CA ARG A 57 -18.73 -17.07 14.81
C ARG A 57 -17.29 -17.03 14.29
N LEU A 58 -16.48 -16.10 14.80
CA LEU A 58 -15.06 -16.02 14.45
C LEU A 58 -14.28 -17.25 14.93
N ALA A 59 -14.55 -17.72 16.16
CA ALA A 59 -13.94 -18.92 16.70
C ALA A 59 -14.28 -20.16 15.87
N LEU A 60 -15.55 -20.32 15.45
CA LEU A 60 -15.97 -21.40 14.57
C LEU A 60 -15.32 -21.31 13.18
N ALA A 61 -15.20 -20.10 12.61
CA ALA A 61 -14.52 -19.89 11.35
C ALA A 61 -13.03 -20.25 11.43
N ASN A 62 -12.36 -19.82 12.49
CA ASN A 62 -10.95 -20.15 12.74
C ASN A 62 -10.75 -21.65 12.97
N ALA A 63 -11.62 -22.30 13.75
CA ALA A 63 -11.55 -23.74 13.98
C ALA A 63 -11.71 -24.53 12.66
N ARG A 64 -12.65 -24.12 11.80
CA ARG A 64 -12.79 -24.69 10.45
C ARG A 64 -11.54 -24.46 9.60
N HIS A 65 -11.00 -23.25 9.61
CA HIS A 65 -9.78 -22.93 8.86
C HIS A 65 -8.60 -23.78 9.32
N HIS A 66 -8.40 -23.95 10.63
CA HIS A 66 -7.35 -24.81 11.18
C HIS A 66 -7.57 -26.29 10.84
N ALA A 67 -8.82 -26.77 10.86
CA ALA A 67 -9.12 -28.14 10.44
C ALA A 67 -8.79 -28.37 8.96
N LEU A 68 -9.10 -27.40 8.09
CA LEU A 68 -8.78 -27.45 6.66
C LEU A 68 -7.26 -27.31 6.38
N LEU A 69 -6.52 -26.59 7.22
CA LEU A 69 -5.05 -26.54 7.16
C LEU A 69 -4.46 -27.89 7.55
N ALA A 70 -4.98 -28.49 8.62
CA ALA A 70 -4.53 -29.79 9.12
C ALA A 70 -4.86 -30.95 8.16
N SER A 71 -5.94 -30.84 7.37
CA SER A 71 -6.30 -31.81 6.33
C SER A 71 -5.49 -31.67 5.04
N GLY A 72 -4.66 -30.63 4.90
CA GLY A 72 -3.94 -30.33 3.67
C GLY A 72 -4.83 -29.80 2.53
N GLU A 73 -6.13 -29.62 2.77
CA GLU A 73 -7.08 -29.11 1.77
C GLU A 73 -6.88 -27.61 1.46
N LEU A 74 -6.10 -26.91 2.30
CA LEU A 74 -5.68 -25.53 2.10
C LEU A 74 -4.26 -25.39 1.56
N GLU A 75 -3.63 -26.46 1.07
CA GLU A 75 -2.41 -26.34 0.27
C GLU A 75 -2.75 -25.65 -1.06
N ILE A 76 -2.77 -24.32 -1.03
CA ILE A 76 -2.87 -23.49 -2.21
C ILE A 76 -1.59 -23.77 -3.01
N SER A 77 -1.76 -24.41 -4.17
CA SER A 77 -0.63 -24.65 -5.06
C SER A 77 0.06 -23.33 -5.41
N ALA A 78 1.37 -23.34 -5.66
CA ALA A 78 2.10 -22.13 -6.06
C ALA A 78 1.46 -21.42 -7.28
N ALA A 79 0.83 -22.18 -8.18
CA ALA A 79 0.08 -21.65 -9.31
C ALA A 79 -1.20 -20.94 -8.88
N GLU A 80 -1.95 -21.49 -7.93
CA GLU A 80 -3.17 -20.87 -7.40
C GLU A 80 -2.85 -19.66 -6.51
N GLN A 81 -1.72 -19.67 -5.81
CA GLN A 81 -1.22 -18.51 -5.08
C GLN A 81 -0.85 -17.37 -6.03
N ALA A 82 -0.15 -17.67 -7.14
CA ALA A 82 0.17 -16.69 -8.17
C ALA A 82 -1.09 -16.10 -8.83
N ASP A 83 -2.12 -16.91 -9.08
CA ASP A 83 -3.38 -16.45 -9.66
C ASP A 83 -4.19 -15.58 -8.68
N ARG A 84 -4.22 -15.95 -7.39
CA ARG A 84 -4.82 -15.13 -6.33
C ARG A 84 -4.08 -13.81 -6.12
N SER A 85 -2.75 -13.81 -6.18
CA SER A 85 -1.95 -12.59 -6.16
C SER A 85 -2.28 -11.69 -7.37
N ARG A 86 -2.43 -12.27 -8.57
CA ARG A 86 -2.86 -11.53 -9.77
C ARG A 86 -4.25 -10.90 -9.60
N ILE A 87 -5.22 -11.62 -9.02
CA ILE A 87 -6.58 -11.11 -8.75
C ILE A 87 -6.55 -10.00 -7.68
N GLY A 88 -5.72 -10.15 -6.65
CA GLY A 88 -5.51 -9.12 -5.62
C GLY A 88 -4.91 -7.84 -6.19
N VAL A 89 -3.97 -7.97 -7.13
CA VAL A 89 -3.34 -6.84 -7.84
C VAL A 89 -4.34 -6.12 -8.73
N SER A 90 -5.20 -6.84 -9.46
CA SER A 90 -6.24 -6.23 -10.31
C SER A 90 -7.31 -5.45 -9.55
N ARG A 91 -7.45 -5.68 -8.24
CA ARG A 91 -8.39 -4.94 -7.36
C ARG A 91 -7.68 -3.98 -6.40
N MET A 92 -6.36 -3.89 -6.45
CA MET A 92 -5.60 -3.02 -5.59
C MET A 92 -5.84 -1.56 -5.99
N SER A 93 -6.18 -0.72 -5.01
CA SER A 93 -6.32 0.71 -5.25
C SER A 93 -4.97 1.34 -5.57
N GLU A 94 -4.96 2.36 -6.43
CA GLU A 94 -3.78 3.18 -6.74
C GLU A 94 -3.09 3.72 -5.48
N SER A 95 -3.88 4.10 -4.48
CA SER A 95 -3.38 4.56 -3.17
C SER A 95 -2.64 3.49 -2.38
N THR A 96 -2.96 2.21 -2.57
CA THR A 96 -2.27 1.08 -1.93
C THR A 96 -0.99 0.76 -2.69
N PHE A 97 -1.05 0.78 -4.03
CA PHE A 97 0.13 0.60 -4.89
C PHE A 97 1.25 1.62 -4.54
N ARG A 98 0.89 2.90 -4.37
CA ARG A 98 1.84 3.96 -3.99
C ARG A 98 2.47 3.82 -2.60
N ARG A 99 1.92 2.97 -1.73
CA ARG A 99 2.51 2.70 -0.41
C ARG A 99 3.54 1.58 -0.45
N LEU A 100 3.56 0.79 -1.51
CA LEU A 100 4.54 -0.27 -1.71
C LEU A 100 5.91 0.35 -1.99
N THR A 101 6.95 -0.37 -1.59
CA THR A 101 8.34 -0.09 -1.97
C THR A 101 8.54 -0.28 -3.47
N VAL A 102 9.58 0.33 -4.06
CA VAL A 102 9.87 0.15 -5.49
C VAL A 102 10.15 -1.31 -5.83
N ALA A 103 10.73 -2.09 -4.91
CA ALA A 103 10.95 -3.52 -5.08
C ALA A 103 9.64 -4.30 -5.18
N GLU A 104 8.68 -4.04 -4.29
CA GLU A 104 7.37 -4.67 -4.35
C GLU A 104 6.61 -4.26 -5.62
N ARG A 105 6.69 -2.99 -6.04
CA ARG A 105 6.07 -2.53 -7.30
C ARG A 105 6.69 -3.20 -8.52
N LEU A 106 8.01 -3.36 -8.54
CA LEU A 106 8.71 -4.06 -9.61
C LEU A 106 8.26 -5.51 -9.70
N GLU A 107 8.14 -6.23 -8.59
CA GLU A 107 7.65 -7.61 -8.61
C GLU A 107 6.20 -7.70 -9.11
N LEU A 108 5.35 -6.76 -8.72
CA LEU A 108 3.95 -6.74 -9.14
C LEU A 108 3.75 -6.39 -10.62
N ARG A 109 4.60 -5.50 -11.16
CA ARG A 109 4.52 -5.00 -12.55
C ARG A 109 5.62 -5.55 -13.44
N ARG A 110 6.30 -6.63 -13.03
CA ARG A 110 7.47 -7.16 -13.75
C ARG A 110 7.14 -7.48 -15.20
N THR A 111 6.02 -8.16 -15.43
CA THR A 111 5.62 -8.60 -16.77
C THR A 111 5.37 -7.40 -17.69
N GLU A 112 4.65 -6.39 -17.19
CA GLU A 112 4.34 -5.18 -17.97
C GLU A 112 5.59 -4.33 -18.21
N LEU A 113 6.46 -4.17 -17.20
CA LEU A 113 7.71 -3.44 -17.33
C LEU A 113 8.68 -4.13 -18.30
N GLU A 114 8.80 -5.46 -18.24
CA GLU A 114 9.62 -6.25 -19.16
C GLU A 114 9.11 -6.13 -20.60
N ALA A 115 7.79 -6.13 -20.81
CA ALA A 115 7.20 -5.91 -22.13
C ALA A 115 7.53 -4.50 -22.65
N ALA A 116 7.30 -3.47 -21.85
CA ALA A 116 7.59 -2.08 -22.21
C ALA A 116 9.08 -1.85 -22.48
N PHE A 117 9.97 -2.44 -21.67
CA PHE A 117 11.42 -2.35 -21.87
C PHE A 117 11.83 -3.13 -23.12
N GLY A 118 11.21 -4.27 -23.40
CA GLY A 118 11.46 -5.08 -24.59
C GLY A 118 11.19 -4.32 -25.88
N GLU A 119 10.13 -3.53 -25.94
CA GLU A 119 9.83 -2.64 -27.07
C GLU A 119 10.92 -1.57 -27.28
N LEU A 120 11.62 -1.19 -26.21
CA LEU A 120 12.70 -0.21 -26.20
C LEU A 120 14.09 -0.84 -26.37
N GLY A 121 14.16 -2.16 -26.59
CA GLY A 121 15.42 -2.90 -26.75
C GLY A 121 16.17 -3.11 -25.44
N ALA A 122 15.47 -3.16 -24.31
CA ALA A 122 16.03 -3.47 -23.00
C ALA A 122 15.32 -4.68 -22.38
N ARG A 123 16.04 -5.48 -21.60
CA ARG A 123 15.52 -6.69 -20.96
C ARG A 123 16.04 -6.80 -19.53
N ASN A 124 15.44 -7.74 -18.80
CA ASN A 124 15.89 -8.15 -17.48
C ASN A 124 16.05 -6.98 -16.48
N PRO A 125 15.01 -6.14 -16.28
CA PRO A 125 15.06 -5.05 -15.30
C PRO A 125 15.17 -5.60 -13.88
N ARG A 126 16.23 -5.21 -13.17
CA ARG A 126 16.49 -5.65 -11.78
C ARG A 126 16.89 -4.49 -10.91
N LEU A 127 16.43 -4.49 -9.66
CA LEU A 127 16.94 -3.56 -8.65
C LEU A 127 18.27 -4.05 -8.12
N VAL A 128 19.20 -3.11 -7.98
CA VAL A 128 20.54 -3.35 -7.43
C VAL A 128 20.83 -2.32 -6.35
N ASP A 129 21.64 -2.69 -5.35
CA ASP A 129 22.10 -1.72 -4.35
C ASP A 129 22.92 -0.62 -5.06
N PRO A 130 22.52 0.67 -4.95
CA PRO A 130 23.24 1.78 -5.57
C PRO A 130 24.73 1.81 -5.21
N ARG A 131 25.11 1.30 -4.02
CA ARG A 131 26.50 1.27 -3.55
C ARG A 131 27.38 0.38 -4.39
N GLU A 132 26.85 -0.70 -4.96
CA GLU A 132 27.58 -1.60 -5.84
C GLU A 132 27.99 -0.92 -7.16
N LEU A 133 27.30 0.16 -7.53
CA LEU A 133 27.51 0.92 -8.75
C LEU A 133 28.08 2.33 -8.49
N GLY A 134 28.51 2.62 -7.25
CA GLY A 134 29.05 3.93 -6.87
C GLY A 134 28.04 5.07 -6.98
N ARG A 135 26.75 4.77 -6.82
CA ARG A 135 25.65 5.74 -6.84
C ARG A 135 25.26 6.19 -5.43
N ASP A 136 24.45 7.25 -5.38
CA ASP A 136 23.92 7.76 -4.12
C ASP A 136 23.12 6.65 -3.41
N PRO A 137 23.42 6.31 -2.15
CA PRO A 137 22.70 5.26 -1.41
C PRO A 137 21.21 5.55 -1.18
N THR A 138 20.76 6.79 -1.42
CA THR A 138 19.35 7.17 -1.37
C THR A 138 18.63 7.02 -2.72
N SER A 139 19.38 6.79 -3.80
CA SER A 139 18.82 6.56 -5.13
C SER A 139 18.27 5.14 -5.26
N THR A 140 17.36 4.94 -6.22
CA THR A 140 16.90 3.60 -6.60
C THR A 140 17.50 3.27 -7.96
N VAL A 141 18.32 2.22 -8.05
CA VAL A 141 19.03 1.86 -9.28
C VAL A 141 18.42 0.59 -9.88
N LEU A 142 18.07 0.69 -11.16
CA LEU A 142 17.57 -0.40 -11.98
C LEU A 142 18.63 -0.77 -13.02
N THR A 143 19.11 -2.00 -12.99
CA THR A 143 19.98 -2.54 -14.04
C THR A 143 19.16 -3.18 -15.15
N VAL A 144 19.59 -2.99 -16.40
CA VAL A 144 18.99 -3.60 -17.58
C VAL A 144 20.05 -4.18 -18.51
N GLU A 145 19.68 -5.14 -19.33
CA GLU A 145 20.47 -5.62 -20.46
C GLU A 145 19.93 -5.03 -21.75
N LEU A 146 20.78 -4.44 -22.58
CA LEU A 146 20.38 -3.90 -23.88
C LEU A 146 20.51 -4.95 -24.97
N ASP A 147 19.52 -5.03 -25.86
CA ASP A 147 19.58 -5.85 -27.07
C ASP A 147 20.67 -5.33 -28.03
N ASP A 148 20.84 -4.01 -28.09
CA ASP A 148 21.90 -3.31 -28.82
C ASP A 148 22.68 -2.39 -27.86
N PRO A 149 23.92 -2.76 -27.46
CA PRO A 149 24.76 -1.97 -26.57
C PRO A 149 25.06 -0.54 -27.03
N ASP A 150 24.97 -0.26 -28.32
CA ASP A 150 25.24 1.06 -28.89
C ASP A 150 23.99 1.95 -28.89
N ARG A 151 22.80 1.38 -28.66
CA ARG A 151 21.51 2.07 -28.67
C ARG A 151 20.87 2.09 -27.28
N PHE A 152 21.28 3.04 -26.46
CA PHE A 152 20.71 3.22 -25.13
C PHE A 152 19.63 4.31 -25.11
N ALA A 153 18.35 3.90 -25.21
CA ALA A 153 17.19 4.81 -25.16
C ALA A 153 16.83 5.24 -23.73
N LEU A 154 17.81 5.75 -22.96
CA LEU A 154 17.68 6.06 -21.54
C LEU A 154 16.43 6.89 -21.20
N GLY A 155 16.14 7.95 -21.97
CA GLY A 155 14.97 8.80 -21.72
C GLY A 155 13.63 8.04 -21.81
N ALA A 156 13.50 7.15 -22.80
CA ALA A 156 12.28 6.35 -22.97
C ALA A 156 12.15 5.29 -21.86
N LEU A 157 13.27 4.68 -21.45
CA LEU A 157 13.31 3.71 -20.36
C LEU A 157 12.94 4.35 -19.02
N LEU A 158 13.40 5.59 -18.76
CA LEU A 158 13.03 6.34 -17.57
C LEU A 158 11.53 6.67 -17.52
N ILE A 159 10.94 7.03 -18.67
CA ILE A 159 9.49 7.27 -18.77
C ILE A 159 8.73 5.98 -18.51
N ALA A 160 9.10 4.88 -19.15
CA ALA A 160 8.46 3.58 -18.95
C ALA A 160 8.56 3.12 -17.47
N ALA A 161 9.73 3.31 -16.85
CA ALA A 161 9.91 3.01 -15.43
C ALA A 161 9.03 3.88 -14.54
N LEU A 162 8.92 5.18 -14.81
CA LEU A 162 8.05 6.09 -14.06
C LEU A 162 6.57 5.69 -14.20
N GLU A 163 6.12 5.36 -15.41
CA GLU A 163 4.73 4.94 -15.67
C GLU A 163 4.34 3.66 -14.94
N HIS A 164 5.27 2.70 -14.83
CA HIS A 164 4.97 1.38 -14.28
C HIS A 164 5.33 1.24 -12.80
N LEU A 165 6.32 2.00 -12.30
CA LEU A 165 6.79 1.92 -10.91
C LEU A 165 6.34 3.13 -10.06
N ASP A 166 5.81 4.20 -10.67
CA ASP A 166 5.47 5.46 -10.01
C ASP A 166 6.62 5.99 -9.13
N ALA A 167 7.85 5.87 -9.65
CA ALA A 167 9.09 6.20 -8.95
C ALA A 167 10.16 6.67 -9.93
N LEU A 168 10.97 7.62 -9.49
CA LEU A 168 12.19 8.03 -10.20
C LEU A 168 13.29 7.01 -9.89
N VAL A 169 13.81 6.36 -10.94
CA VAL A 169 14.89 5.39 -10.85
C VAL A 169 16.07 5.83 -11.71
N ASP A 170 17.29 5.49 -11.30
CA ASP A 170 18.46 5.56 -12.16
C ASP A 170 18.57 4.24 -12.95
N ILE A 171 18.80 4.31 -14.25
CA ILE A 171 18.85 3.11 -15.11
C ILE A 171 20.28 2.91 -15.61
N VAL A 172 20.83 1.74 -15.31
CA VAL A 172 22.18 1.36 -15.67
C VAL A 172 22.14 0.14 -16.58
N ALA A 173 22.73 0.26 -17.78
CA ALA A 173 22.88 -0.88 -18.67
C ALA A 173 24.12 -1.70 -18.30
N THR A 174 23.97 -3.01 -18.10
CA THR A 174 25.07 -3.91 -17.67
C THR A 174 26.03 -4.25 -18.81
N ASN A 175 25.57 -4.16 -20.05
CA ASN A 175 26.31 -4.52 -21.25
C ASN A 175 26.54 -3.35 -22.21
N ALA A 176 26.16 -2.12 -21.84
CA ALA A 176 26.39 -0.95 -22.68
C ALA A 176 27.89 -0.70 -22.88
N ARG A 177 28.30 -0.47 -24.13
CA ARG A 177 29.64 0.03 -24.40
C ARG A 177 29.65 1.51 -24.07
N SER A 178 30.56 1.91 -23.17
CA SER A 178 30.68 3.25 -22.61
C SER A 178 30.94 4.29 -23.72
N SER A 179 29.88 4.82 -24.35
CA SER A 179 29.99 5.91 -25.32
C SER A 179 29.86 7.30 -24.66
N TRP A 180 29.50 7.37 -23.38
CA TRP A 180 29.26 8.64 -22.67
C TRP A 180 30.56 9.39 -22.30
N PHE A 181 31.68 8.70 -22.03
CA PHE A 181 32.89 9.40 -21.55
C PHE A 181 33.72 10.13 -22.63
N ALA A 182 33.32 10.12 -23.90
CA ALA A 182 34.10 10.73 -24.99
C ALA A 182 33.74 12.19 -25.33
N ARG A 183 32.95 12.90 -24.50
CA ARG A 183 32.71 14.35 -24.68
C ARG A 183 32.87 15.14 -23.38
N LEU A 184 34.12 15.34 -22.99
CA LEU A 184 34.53 16.60 -22.37
C LEU A 184 35.72 17.15 -23.19
N PRO A 185 35.61 18.33 -23.81
CA PRO A 185 36.80 19.00 -24.31
C PRO A 185 37.70 19.32 -23.12
N SER A 186 38.90 18.73 -23.09
CA SER A 186 39.95 19.11 -22.15
C SER A 186 40.38 20.55 -22.45
N SER A 187 39.76 21.52 -21.76
CA SER A 187 40.17 22.91 -21.77
C SER A 187 41.01 23.21 -20.52
N ALA A 188 42.30 22.91 -20.62
CA ALA A 188 43.39 23.53 -19.87
C ALA A 188 44.67 23.13 -20.63
N GLY A 189 45.31 23.97 -21.44
CA GLY A 189 45.73 25.31 -21.08
C GLY A 189 47.02 25.20 -20.27
N ASP A 190 48.16 24.92 -20.91
CA ASP A 190 49.42 25.51 -20.47
C ASP A 190 50.47 25.59 -21.60
N ARG A 191 51.37 26.55 -21.41
CA ARG A 191 52.07 27.38 -22.40
C ARG A 191 53.39 26.81 -22.94
N PRO A 192 53.98 27.48 -23.96
CA PRO A 192 55.16 26.99 -24.68
C PRO A 192 56.48 27.45 -24.03
N GLY A 193 57.53 26.65 -24.24
CA GLY A 193 58.93 27.08 -24.17
C GLY A 193 59.74 26.41 -23.07
N THR A 194 60.73 25.59 -23.47
CA THR A 194 62.16 25.93 -23.35
C THR A 194 62.99 24.80 -23.97
N HIS A 195 63.73 25.14 -25.03
CA HIS A 195 64.90 24.37 -25.50
C HIS A 195 66.02 24.42 -24.45
N PRO A 196 66.87 23.39 -24.40
CA PRO A 196 68.30 23.61 -24.27
C PRO A 196 69.09 22.91 -25.39
N PRO A 197 70.34 23.36 -25.63
CA PRO A 197 71.05 23.13 -26.87
C PRO A 197 71.89 21.84 -26.86
N GLY A 198 72.04 21.27 -28.06
CA GLY A 198 73.07 20.32 -28.46
C GLY A 198 73.27 20.46 -29.96
#